data_AF-A0A7S2N8V4-F1
#
_entry.id   AF-A0A7S2N8V4-F1
#
_cell.length_a   1.000
_cell.length_b   1.000
_cell.length_c   1.000
_cell.angle_alpha   90.00
_cell.angle_beta   90.00
_cell.angle_gamma   90.00
#
_symmetry.space_group_name_H-M   'P 1'
#
loop_
_entity.id
_entity.type
_entity.pdbx_description
1 polymer ?
#
loop_
_entity_poly.entity_id
_entity_poly.type
_entity_poly.pdbx_seq_one_letter_code
_entity_poly.pdbx_strand_id
1 'polypeptide(L)'
;PMRWGGWNCSINNSASARLGNSGAFGEATMERWYRTASLTANTTRAGDTSMSGRGSTAEGTIGIRAVLPHLMRMLHIETVADVPCGDYNWMREVLASPALQGRPIRYVGGDIVTKLTSRLNELHGDDRGRVSFTRFDLAADTLW
;
A
#
# COMPACT_ATOMS: atom_id res chain seq x y z
N PRO A 1 23.72 -20.53 -7.34
CA PRO A 1 22.98 -20.68 -6.07
C PRO A 1 22.68 -19.31 -5.45
N MET A 2 21.52 -18.72 -5.75
CA MET A 2 21.11 -17.45 -5.17
C MET A 2 20.59 -17.68 -3.74
N ARG A 3 21.29 -17.08 -2.77
CA ARG A 3 20.86 -16.99 -1.37
C ARG A 3 19.79 -15.90 -1.25
N TRP A 4 18.57 -16.29 -0.91
CA TRP A 4 17.58 -15.38 -0.32
C TRP A 4 17.98 -15.17 1.14
N GLY A 5 18.70 -14.08 1.41
CA GLY A 5 19.13 -13.67 2.75
C GLY A 5 18.54 -12.30 3.06
N GLY A 6 17.61 -12.29 4.03
CA GLY A 6 16.77 -11.16 4.39
C GLY A 6 17.53 -9.89 4.71
N TRP A 7 17.06 -8.80 4.12
CA TRP A 7 17.26 -7.48 4.69
C TRP A 7 16.17 -7.26 5.72
N ASN A 8 16.64 -6.95 6.92
CA ASN A 8 15.89 -6.90 8.15
C ASN A 8 14.72 -5.89 8.08
N CYS A 9 13.50 -6.38 7.83
CA CYS A 9 12.26 -5.64 8.06
C CYS A 9 11.87 -5.59 9.55
N SER A 10 12.78 -5.88 10.48
CA SER A 10 12.53 -5.61 11.89
C SER A 10 12.79 -4.12 12.17
N ILE A 11 11.76 -3.28 12.02
CA ILE A 11 11.58 -2.27 13.05
C ILE A 11 11.25 -3.08 14.30
N ASN A 12 12.16 -3.06 15.27
CA ASN A 12 11.96 -3.79 16.51
C ASN A 12 10.79 -3.14 17.27
N ASN A 13 9.57 -3.60 16.99
CA ASN A 13 8.38 -3.10 17.67
C ASN A 13 8.36 -3.51 19.15
N SER A 14 9.31 -4.33 19.64
CA SER A 14 9.42 -4.67 21.07
C SER A 14 9.91 -3.53 21.96
N ALA A 15 10.34 -2.39 21.39
CA ALA A 15 10.58 -1.17 22.16
C ALA A 15 9.28 -0.43 22.54
N SER A 16 8.12 -0.83 21.98
CA SER A 16 6.80 -0.26 22.28
C SER A 16 6.28 -0.57 23.69
N ALA A 17 6.97 -1.45 24.45
CA ALA A 17 6.62 -1.66 25.85
C ALA A 17 6.85 -0.41 26.74
N ARG A 18 7.56 0.62 26.25
CA ARG A 18 7.85 1.87 27.01
C ARG A 18 7.29 3.16 26.41
N LEU A 19 6.70 3.11 25.22
CA LEU A 19 6.03 4.25 24.59
C LEU A 19 4.60 3.81 24.36
N GLY A 20 3.67 4.39 25.13
CA GLY A 20 2.29 3.93 25.24
C GLY A 20 1.69 3.52 23.90
N ASN A 21 1.02 2.36 23.89
CA ASN A 21 0.31 1.77 22.76
C ASN A 21 -0.94 2.60 22.40
N SER A 22 -0.77 3.87 22.07
CA SER A 22 -1.82 4.70 21.50
C SER A 22 -1.66 4.64 19.98
N GLY A 23 -2.72 4.28 19.25
CA GLY A 23 -2.70 4.29 17.77
C GLY A 23 -2.24 5.63 17.17
N ALA A 24 -2.29 6.71 17.96
CA ALA A 24 -1.72 8.02 17.66
C ALA A 24 -0.19 8.03 17.50
N PHE A 25 0.56 7.21 18.26
CA PHE A 25 2.02 7.14 18.13
C PHE A 25 2.44 6.45 16.83
N GLY A 26 1.78 5.35 16.46
CA GLY A 26 2.02 4.64 15.21
C GLY A 26 1.73 5.52 14.00
N GLU A 27 0.57 6.18 14.01
CA GLU A 27 0.16 7.11 12.95
C GLU A 27 1.11 8.29 12.80
N ALA A 28 1.51 8.96 13.89
CA ALA A 28 2.43 10.10 13.83
C ALA A 28 3.81 9.72 13.28
N THR A 29 4.28 8.51 13.61
CA THR A 29 5.55 7.97 13.10
C THR A 29 5.48 7.77 11.58
N MET A 30 4.40 7.14 11.09
CA MET A 30 4.21 6.91 9.67
C MET A 30 3.93 8.20 8.90
N GLU A 31 3.17 9.15 9.47
CA GLU A 31 2.95 10.47 8.85
C GLU A 31 4.27 11.23 8.68
N ARG A 32 5.18 11.16 9.66
CA ARG A 32 6.51 11.74 9.54
C ARG A 32 7.31 11.08 8.41
N TRP A 33 7.25 9.75 8.31
CA TRP A 33 7.94 9.02 7.25
C TRP A 33 7.44 9.40 5.86
N TYR A 34 6.12 9.48 5.64
CA TYR A 34 5.53 9.92 4.37
C TYR A 34 5.88 11.38 4.01
N ARG A 35 5.95 12.27 5.01
CA ARG A 35 6.42 13.66 4.78
C ARG A 35 7.87 13.69 4.29
N THR A 36 8.74 12.90 4.90
CA THR A 36 10.16 12.84 4.49
C THR A 36 10.32 12.16 3.13
N ALA A 37 9.56 11.10 2.85
CA ALA A 37 9.53 10.46 1.54
C ALA A 37 9.01 11.40 0.42
N SER A 38 8.05 12.27 0.74
CA SER A 38 7.54 13.30 -0.19
C SER A 38 8.57 14.39 -0.51
N LEU A 39 9.47 14.73 0.41
CA LEU A 39 10.53 15.72 0.19
C LEU A 39 11.63 15.21 -0.77
N THR A 40 11.69 13.90 -1.01
CA THR A 40 12.57 13.28 -2.01
C THR A 40 11.86 12.99 -3.36
N ALA A 41 10.55 13.20 -3.45
CA ALA A 41 9.70 12.71 -4.56
C ALA A 41 9.54 13.70 -5.75
N ASN A 42 10.56 14.51 -6.05
CA ASN A 42 10.46 15.54 -7.08
C ASN A 42 11.23 15.19 -8.37
N THR A 43 10.94 14.05 -9.00
CA THR A 43 11.22 13.80 -10.44
C THR A 43 10.44 12.59 -10.96
N THR A 44 9.35 12.79 -11.70
CA THR A 44 8.76 11.74 -12.53
C THR A 44 9.34 11.75 -13.94
N ARG A 45 10.21 10.78 -14.22
CA ARG A 45 10.37 10.02 -15.48
C ARG A 45 11.59 9.12 -15.30
N ALA A 46 11.37 7.83 -15.10
CA ALA A 46 12.39 6.78 -14.94
C ALA A 46 13.33 6.90 -13.71
N GLY A 47 12.81 7.20 -12.51
CA GLY A 47 13.63 7.29 -11.28
C GLY A 47 12.83 7.21 -9.98
N ASP A 48 12.89 6.04 -9.34
CA ASP A 48 12.63 5.69 -7.94
C ASP A 48 12.24 6.82 -6.97
N THR A 49 10.96 6.88 -6.58
CA THR A 49 10.52 7.20 -5.21
C THR A 49 9.04 6.85 -5.06
N SER A 50 8.73 5.57 -4.81
CA SER A 50 7.45 5.26 -4.17
C SER A 50 7.51 5.81 -2.75
N MET A 51 6.46 6.53 -2.37
CA MET A 51 6.25 6.95 -1.00
C MET A 51 6.08 5.75 -0.07
N SER A 52 5.96 4.51 -0.59
CA SER A 52 5.77 3.25 0.12
C SER A 52 7.07 2.45 0.34
N GLY A 53 8.22 3.00 -0.06
CA GLY A 53 9.56 2.44 0.21
C GLY A 53 10.13 1.62 -0.96
N ARG A 54 11.40 1.18 -0.83
CA ARG A 54 12.18 0.56 -1.92
C ARG A 54 11.59 -0.74 -2.48
N GLY A 55 10.75 -1.45 -1.72
CA GLY A 55 10.08 -2.68 -2.18
C GLY A 55 8.88 -2.42 -3.10
N SER A 56 8.34 -1.21 -3.08
CA SER A 56 7.12 -0.83 -3.82
C SER A 56 7.42 -0.07 -5.11
N THR A 57 8.69 -0.08 -5.55
CA THR A 57 9.11 0.51 -6.81
C THR A 57 8.53 -0.28 -7.98
N ALA A 58 8.49 0.32 -9.17
CA ALA A 58 7.99 -0.36 -10.35
C ALA A 58 8.80 -1.64 -10.60
N GLU A 59 10.12 -1.56 -10.47
CA GLU A 59 11.09 -2.64 -10.61
C GLU A 59 10.89 -3.73 -9.54
N GLY A 60 10.75 -3.33 -8.26
CA GLY A 60 10.55 -4.26 -7.15
C GLY A 60 9.24 -5.04 -7.27
N THR A 61 8.23 -4.47 -7.91
CA THR A 61 6.90 -5.07 -8.05
C THR A 61 6.65 -5.74 -9.40
N ILE A 62 7.59 -5.73 -10.36
CA ILE A 62 7.42 -6.34 -11.71
C ILE A 62 6.84 -7.76 -11.63
N GLY A 63 7.41 -8.62 -10.78
CA GLY A 63 6.99 -10.03 -10.68
C GLY A 63 5.55 -10.17 -10.20
N ILE A 64 5.20 -9.48 -9.11
CA ILE A 64 3.85 -9.55 -8.54
C ILE A 64 2.83 -8.93 -9.50
N ARG A 65 3.13 -7.78 -10.10
CA ARG A 65 2.21 -7.12 -11.05
C ARG A 65 1.94 -7.94 -12.31
N ALA A 66 2.89 -8.77 -12.74
CA ALA A 66 2.69 -9.67 -13.87
C ALA A 66 1.73 -10.82 -13.53
N VAL A 67 1.80 -11.37 -12.31
CA VAL A 67 1.09 -12.60 -11.94
C VAL A 67 -0.25 -12.31 -11.25
N LEU A 68 -0.31 -11.30 -10.38
CA LEU A 68 -1.46 -11.01 -9.53
C LEU A 68 -2.78 -10.77 -10.30
N PRO A 69 -2.81 -9.98 -11.39
CA PRO A 69 -4.04 -9.82 -12.19
C PRO A 69 -4.60 -11.14 -12.74
N HIS A 70 -3.71 -12.05 -13.15
CA HIS A 70 -4.08 -13.36 -13.67
C HIS A 70 -4.65 -14.26 -12.56
N LEU A 71 -4.04 -14.25 -11.38
CA LEU A 71 -4.54 -14.98 -10.21
C LEU A 71 -5.92 -14.47 -9.79
N MET A 72 -6.09 -13.15 -9.69
CA MET A 72 -7.39 -12.53 -9.40
C MET A 72 -8.44 -12.93 -10.43
N ARG A 73 -8.06 -13.03 -11.71
CA ARG A 73 -8.94 -13.51 -12.75
C ARG A 73 -9.32 -14.98 -12.51
N MET A 74 -8.33 -15.87 -12.38
CA MET A 74 -8.53 -17.31 -12.22
C MET A 74 -9.37 -17.67 -10.99
N LEU A 75 -9.12 -16.97 -9.87
CA LEU A 75 -9.80 -17.21 -8.60
C LEU A 75 -11.14 -16.48 -8.50
N HIS A 76 -11.60 -15.83 -9.57
CA HIS A 76 -12.83 -15.04 -9.57
C HIS A 76 -12.90 -14.02 -8.43
N ILE A 77 -11.76 -13.39 -8.09
CA ILE A 77 -11.73 -12.34 -7.08
C ILE A 77 -12.55 -11.15 -7.57
N GLU A 78 -13.41 -10.65 -6.69
CA GLU A 78 -14.26 -9.47 -6.92
C GLU A 78 -13.90 -8.32 -5.99
N THR A 79 -13.38 -8.61 -4.79
CA THR A 79 -12.98 -7.61 -3.80
C THR A 79 -11.55 -7.88 -3.32
N VAL A 80 -10.75 -6.82 -3.23
CA VAL A 80 -9.38 -6.84 -2.70
C VAL A 80 -9.29 -5.86 -1.54
N ALA A 81 -8.81 -6.34 -0.40
CA ALA A 81 -8.35 -5.51 0.70
C ALA A 81 -6.81 -5.46 0.67
N ASP A 82 -6.24 -4.26 0.68
CA ASP A 82 -4.80 -4.01 0.63
C ASP A 82 -4.37 -3.19 1.84
N VAL A 83 -3.64 -3.81 2.78
CA VAL A 83 -3.35 -3.25 4.10
C VAL A 83 -1.96 -3.69 4.59
N PRO A 84 -0.98 -2.77 4.75
CA PRO A 84 -1.05 -1.35 4.42
C PRO A 84 -1.01 -1.09 2.90
N CYS A 85 -1.85 -0.19 2.39
CA CYS A 85 -1.90 0.14 0.96
C CYS A 85 -0.84 1.14 0.50
N GLY A 86 -0.27 1.91 1.43
CA GLY A 86 0.67 2.98 1.13
C GLY A 86 0.14 4.00 0.12
N ASP A 87 0.97 4.38 -0.84
CA ASP A 87 0.68 5.38 -1.88
C ASP A 87 -0.19 4.88 -3.04
N TYR A 88 -0.69 3.63 -3.00
CA TYR A 88 -1.54 3.00 -4.02
C TYR A 88 -0.88 2.86 -5.41
N ASN A 89 0.39 3.22 -5.58
CA ASN A 89 0.96 3.44 -6.91
C ASN A 89 0.98 2.16 -7.76
N TRP A 90 1.45 1.05 -7.20
CA TRP A 90 1.58 -0.21 -7.93
C TRP A 90 0.27 -0.99 -8.04
N MET A 91 -0.62 -0.91 -7.04
CA MET A 91 -1.93 -1.57 -7.09
C MET A 91 -2.86 -0.94 -8.12
N ARG A 92 -2.75 0.36 -8.37
CA ARG A 92 -3.43 1.00 -9.50
C ARG A 92 -3.06 0.35 -10.84
N GLU A 93 -1.78 0.01 -11.04
CA GLU A 93 -1.33 -0.66 -12.26
C GLU A 93 -1.84 -2.10 -12.35
N VAL A 94 -1.93 -2.82 -11.23
CA VAL A 94 -2.55 -4.16 -11.15
C VAL A 94 -4.02 -4.08 -11.59
N LEU A 95 -4.78 -3.15 -11.04
CA LEU A 95 -6.21 -2.98 -11.34
C LEU A 95 -6.46 -2.51 -12.79
N ALA A 96 -5.52 -1.77 -13.38
CA ALA A 96 -5.55 -1.36 -14.78
C ALA A 96 -5.06 -2.44 -15.77
N SER A 97 -4.65 -3.61 -15.28
CA SER A 97 -4.11 -4.67 -16.12
C SER A 97 -5.12 -5.17 -17.16
N PRO A 98 -4.70 -5.42 -18.42
CA PRO A 98 -5.56 -6.02 -19.44
C PRO A 98 -6.18 -7.36 -19.03
N ALA A 99 -5.52 -8.12 -18.16
CA ALA A 99 -6.04 -9.39 -17.65
C ALA A 99 -7.35 -9.23 -16.83
N LEU A 100 -7.60 -8.04 -16.28
CA LEU A 100 -8.80 -7.70 -15.51
C LEU A 100 -9.81 -6.89 -16.32
N GLN A 101 -9.56 -6.64 -17.62
CA GLN A 101 -10.48 -5.86 -18.45
C GLN A 101 -11.88 -6.50 -18.49
N GLY A 102 -12.92 -5.66 -18.31
CA GLY A 102 -14.31 -6.10 -18.26
C GLY A 102 -14.74 -6.71 -16.92
N ARG A 103 -13.86 -6.76 -15.92
CA ARG A 103 -14.17 -7.25 -14.57
C ARG A 103 -14.03 -6.12 -13.54
N PRO A 104 -15.14 -5.57 -13.03
CA PRO A 104 -15.05 -4.56 -11.99
C PRO A 104 -14.55 -5.21 -10.69
N ILE A 105 -13.35 -4.83 -10.25
CA ILE A 105 -12.82 -5.21 -8.93
C ILE A 105 -13.12 -4.07 -7.97
N ARG A 106 -13.63 -4.42 -6.78
CA ARG A 106 -13.70 -3.51 -5.65
C ARG A 106 -12.40 -3.56 -4.86
N TYR A 107 -11.72 -2.43 -4.74
CA TYR A 107 -10.48 -2.26 -4.00
C TYR A 107 -10.73 -1.41 -2.74
N VAL A 108 -10.28 -1.92 -1.61
CA VAL A 108 -10.32 -1.24 -0.31
C VAL A 108 -8.88 -1.16 0.21
N GLY A 109 -8.29 0.03 0.17
CA GLY A 109 -6.98 0.31 0.73
C GLY A 109 -7.06 0.71 2.20
N GLY A 110 -6.25 0.12 3.06
CA GLY A 110 -6.11 0.52 4.46
C GLY A 110 -4.71 1.02 4.75
N ASP A 111 -4.57 2.16 5.41
CA ASP A 111 -3.27 2.61 5.95
C ASP A 111 -3.48 3.31 7.30
N ILE A 112 -2.50 3.25 8.20
CA ILE A 112 -2.60 3.85 9.52
C ILE A 112 -2.67 5.39 9.46
N VAL A 113 -2.21 6.01 8.37
CA VAL A 113 -2.15 7.46 8.23
C VAL A 113 -3.43 8.03 7.64
N THR A 114 -4.27 8.63 8.49
CA THR A 114 -5.56 9.24 8.09
C THR A 114 -5.38 10.24 6.95
N LYS A 115 -4.41 11.16 7.08
CA LYS A 115 -4.14 12.19 6.07
C LYS A 115 -3.79 11.62 4.69
N LEU A 116 -3.09 10.48 4.65
CA LEU A 116 -2.77 9.79 3.40
C LEU A 116 -4.04 9.20 2.79
N THR A 117 -4.80 8.44 3.56
CA THR A 117 -6.03 7.78 3.08
C THR A 117 -7.08 8.80 2.60
N SER A 118 -7.25 9.94 3.30
CA SER A 118 -8.12 11.03 2.84
C SER A 118 -7.67 11.59 1.48
N ARG A 119 -6.36 11.87 1.32
CA ARG A 119 -5.81 12.35 0.06
C ARG A 119 -5.96 11.33 -1.08
N LEU A 120 -5.79 10.04 -0.80
CA LEU A 120 -5.99 8.99 -1.81
C LEU A 120 -7.45 8.88 -2.23
N ASN A 121 -8.41 9.03 -1.32
CA ASN A 121 -9.83 9.12 -1.69
C ASN A 121 -10.11 10.32 -2.59
N GLU A 122 -9.54 11.50 -2.30
CA GLU A 122 -9.71 12.69 -3.15
C GLU A 122 -9.13 12.49 -4.56
N LEU A 123 -7.98 11.81 -4.67
CA LEU A 123 -7.28 11.62 -5.95
C LEU A 123 -7.78 10.43 -6.77
N HIS A 124 -8.25 9.38 -6.11
CA HIS A 124 -8.47 8.06 -6.72
C HIS A 124 -9.79 7.39 -6.30
N GLY A 125 -10.51 7.91 -5.32
CA GLY A 125 -11.85 7.45 -5.01
C GLY A 125 -12.78 7.64 -6.21
N ASP A 126 -13.73 6.73 -6.38
CA ASP A 126 -14.75 6.85 -7.43
C ASP A 126 -16.16 6.94 -6.85
N ASP A 127 -17.06 7.59 -7.58
CA ASP A 127 -18.47 7.77 -7.16
C ASP A 127 -19.22 6.44 -7.00
N ARG A 128 -18.69 5.37 -7.58
CA ARG A 128 -19.26 4.01 -7.51
C ARG A 128 -18.72 3.22 -6.32
N GLY A 129 -17.82 3.78 -5.50
CA GLY A 129 -17.22 3.14 -4.34
C GLY A 129 -16.38 1.88 -4.67
N ARG A 130 -15.89 1.76 -5.91
CA ARG A 130 -15.05 0.63 -6.32
C ARG A 130 -13.62 0.79 -5.85
N VAL A 131 -13.13 2.01 -5.72
CA VAL A 131 -11.83 2.29 -5.11
C VAL A 131 -12.10 3.18 -3.92
N SER A 132 -11.68 2.73 -2.74
CA SER A 132 -11.86 3.47 -1.49
C SER A 132 -10.68 3.22 -0.57
N PHE A 133 -10.38 4.22 0.26
CA PHE A 133 -9.31 4.16 1.25
C PHE A 133 -9.87 4.43 2.63
N THR A 134 -9.40 3.72 3.65
CA THR A 134 -9.79 3.94 5.03
C THR A 134 -8.56 3.94 5.93
N ARG A 135 -8.64 4.70 7.02
CA ARG A 135 -7.68 4.55 8.10
C ARG A 135 -7.79 3.13 8.66
N PHE A 136 -6.68 2.40 8.76
CA PHE A 136 -6.62 1.05 9.33
C PHE A 136 -5.25 0.80 9.98
N ASP A 137 -5.25 0.45 11.26
CA ASP A 137 -4.06 0.05 11.99
C ASP A 137 -3.91 -1.48 11.96
N LEU A 138 -3.02 -2.00 11.12
CA LEU A 138 -2.79 -3.43 10.97
C LEU A 138 -2.39 -4.14 12.28
N ALA A 139 -1.83 -3.41 13.25
CA ALA A 139 -1.40 -3.98 14.52
C ALA A 139 -2.51 -3.99 15.60
N ALA A 140 -3.59 -3.24 15.42
CA ALA A 140 -4.61 -3.02 16.43
C ALA A 140 -6.04 -3.32 15.95
N ASP A 141 -6.32 -3.09 14.67
CA ASP A 141 -7.64 -3.27 14.08
C ASP A 141 -7.82 -4.73 13.62
N THR A 142 -9.02 -5.27 13.83
CA THR A 142 -9.37 -6.62 13.38
C THR A 142 -9.93 -6.57 11.97
N LEU A 143 -9.38 -7.38 11.06
CA LEU A 143 -10.03 -7.72 9.80
C LEU A 143 -11.21 -8.65 10.11
N TRP A 144 -12.41 -8.22 9.71
CA TRP A 144 -13.71 -8.83 10.03
C TRP A 144 -13.83 -10.31 9.68
#